data_AF-K7N3C2-F1
#
_entry.id   AF-K7N3C2-F1
#
_cell.length_a   1.000
_cell.length_b   1.000
_cell.length_c   1.000
_cell.angle_alpha   90.00
_cell.angle_beta   90.00
_cell.angle_gamma   90.00
#
_symmetry.space_group_name_H-M   'P 1'
#
loop_
_entity.id
_entity.type
_entity.pdbx_description
1 polymer ?
#
loop_
_entity_poly.entity_id
_entity_poly.type
_entity_poly.pdbx_seq_one_letter_code
_entity_poly.pdbx_strand_id
1 'polypeptide(L)'
;MIITSQASAQTCDNSRGNYTINSTYHNNLNTLLSSFSSHTEINYGFYNLSYGQGTDKVYTIGLCTGDQNQDDCLRCLNVFLSS
;
A
#
# COMPACT_ATOMS: atom_id res chain seq x y z
N MET A 1 -1.11 -20.06 -22.55
CA MET A 1 -1.47 -18.99 -21.60
C MET A 1 -0.97 -17.69 -22.19
N ILE A 2 -1.88 -16.82 -22.65
CA ILE A 2 -1.51 -15.51 -23.20
C ILE A 2 -1.61 -14.54 -22.03
N ILE A 3 -0.49 -13.92 -21.66
CA ILE A 3 -0.49 -12.74 -20.80
C ILE A 3 -0.46 -11.55 -21.75
N THR A 4 -1.61 -10.94 -22.04
CA THR A 4 -1.64 -9.61 -22.65
C THR A 4 -1.37 -8.60 -21.53
N SER A 5 -0.21 -7.96 -21.54
CA SER A 5 0.00 -6.74 -20.75
C SER A 5 -0.81 -5.63 -21.39
N GLN A 6 -2.03 -5.43 -20.93
CA GLN A 6 -2.70 -4.15 -21.15
C GLN A 6 -1.96 -3.16 -20.27
N ALA A 7 -1.04 -2.38 -20.85
CA ALA A 7 -0.58 -1.16 -20.21
C ALA A 7 -1.81 -0.25 -20.11
N SER A 8 -2.61 -0.39 -19.05
CA SER A 8 -3.50 0.70 -18.69
C SER A 8 -2.59 1.89 -18.53
N ALA A 9 -2.68 2.89 -19.43
CA ALA A 9 -1.96 4.13 -19.26
C ALA A 9 -2.25 4.58 -17.82
N GLN A 10 -1.23 4.56 -16.97
CA GLN A 10 -1.37 5.02 -15.60
C GLN A 10 -1.60 6.52 -15.70
N THR A 11 -2.87 6.93 -15.69
CA THR A 11 -3.22 8.34 -15.65
C THR A 11 -2.94 8.84 -14.24
N CYS A 12 -1.91 9.66 -14.08
CA CYS A 12 -1.64 10.33 -12.83
C CYS A 12 -2.64 11.47 -12.62
N ASP A 13 -3.13 11.65 -11.39
CA ASP A 13 -3.83 12.87 -10.99
C ASP A 13 -2.82 14.01 -10.77
N ASN A 14 -2.52 14.73 -11.85
CA ASN A 14 -1.58 15.84 -11.81
C ASN A 14 -2.10 17.07 -11.02
N SER A 15 -3.37 17.09 -10.61
CA SER A 15 -3.91 18.18 -9.78
C SER A 15 -3.41 18.12 -8.33
N ARG A 16 -2.85 16.97 -7.90
CA ARG A 16 -2.36 16.73 -6.54
C ARG A 16 -0.90 17.15 -6.33
N GLY A 17 -0.20 17.55 -7.39
CA GLY A 17 1.21 17.92 -7.37
C GLY A 17 2.16 16.76 -7.65
N ASN A 18 3.46 16.98 -7.40
CA ASN A 18 4.51 16.01 -7.69
C ASN A 18 4.95 15.25 -6.43
N TYR A 19 5.19 13.95 -6.59
CA TYR A 19 5.88 13.17 -5.56
C TYR A 19 7.32 13.67 -5.40
N THR A 20 7.69 14.05 -4.18
CA THR A 20 9.01 14.59 -3.85
C THR A 20 9.66 13.73 -2.78
N ILE A 21 10.86 13.20 -3.05
CA ILE A 21 11.66 12.43 -2.08
C ILE A 21 11.97 13.32 -0.86
N ASN A 22 11.99 12.75 0.34
CA ASN A 22 12.16 13.44 1.63
C ASN A 22 11.04 14.43 2.02
N SER A 23 9.93 14.49 1.28
CA SER A 23 8.74 15.22 1.72
C SER A 23 8.08 14.56 2.93
N THR A 24 7.20 15.31 3.62
CA THR A 24 6.36 14.74 4.69
C THR A 24 5.51 13.59 4.16
N TYR A 25 4.90 13.72 2.99
CA TYR A 25 4.19 12.63 2.31
C TYR A 25 5.09 11.40 2.09
N HIS A 26 6.33 11.56 1.62
CA HIS A 26 7.28 10.45 1.43
C HIS A 26 7.58 9.73 2.75
N ASN A 27 7.86 10.48 3.81
CA ASN A 27 8.13 9.90 5.13
C ASN A 27 6.90 9.19 5.71
N ASN A 28 5.72 9.77 5.53
CA ASN A 28 4.45 9.16 5.92
C ASN A 28 4.20 7.85 5.17
N LEU A 29 4.51 7.82 3.87
CA LEU A 29 4.42 6.62 3.04
C LEU A 29 5.37 5.53 3.56
N ASN A 30 6.66 5.84 3.72
CA ASN A 30 7.64 4.85 4.23
C ASN A 30 7.28 4.34 5.63
N THR A 31 6.75 5.22 6.49
CA THR A 31 6.31 4.83 7.84
C THR A 31 5.13 3.87 7.77
N LEU A 32 4.14 4.15 6.91
CA LEU A 32 2.98 3.28 6.73
C LEU A 32 3.38 1.92 6.15
N LEU A 33 4.27 1.89 5.16
CA LEU A 33 4.74 0.66 4.52
C LEU A 33 5.53 -0.23 5.50
N SER A 34 6.45 0.36 6.27
CA SER A 34 7.27 -0.38 7.24
C SER A 34 6.47 -0.93 8.43
N SER A 35 5.43 -0.20 8.86
CA SER A 35 4.55 -0.64 9.96
C SER A 35 3.38 -1.50 9.49
N PHE A 36 3.16 -1.67 8.18
CA PHE A 36 1.96 -2.31 7.63
C PHE A 36 1.69 -3.69 8.24
N SER A 37 2.72 -4.54 8.31
CA SER A 37 2.59 -5.91 8.86
C SER A 37 2.38 -5.98 10.38
N SER A 38 2.72 -4.91 11.11
CA SER A 38 2.53 -4.83 12.56
C SER A 38 1.14 -4.37 12.98
N HIS A 39 0.33 -3.86 12.06
CA HIS A 39 -1.04 -3.45 12.35
C HIS A 39 -1.93 -4.70 12.49
N THR A 40 -2.13 -5.13 13.73
CA THR A 40 -2.91 -6.33 14.07
C THR A 40 -4.42 -6.12 14.03
N GLU A 41 -4.90 -4.92 13.69
CA GLU A 41 -6.33 -4.56 13.79
C GLU A 41 -7.24 -5.28 12.78
N ILE A 42 -6.69 -6.06 11.85
CA ILE A 42 -7.44 -6.55 10.69
C ILE A 42 -7.61 -8.08 10.73
N ASN A 43 -8.87 -8.51 10.78
CA ASN A 43 -9.28 -9.90 11.01
C ASN A 43 -9.84 -10.62 9.75
N TYR A 44 -10.01 -9.95 8.60
CA TYR A 44 -10.88 -10.49 7.53
C TYR A 44 -10.33 -10.38 6.08
N GLY A 45 -9.01 -10.43 5.92
CA GLY A 45 -8.38 -10.47 4.58
C GLY A 45 -8.46 -9.16 3.79
N PHE A 46 -9.04 -8.10 4.33
CA PHE A 46 -9.02 -6.74 3.77
C PHE A 46 -8.38 -5.79 4.77
N TYR A 47 -7.33 -5.10 4.34
CA TYR A 47 -6.54 -4.17 5.15
C TYR A 47 -6.74 -2.77 4.62
N ASN A 48 -7.15 -1.83 5.47
CA ASN A 48 -7.24 -0.41 5.13
C ASN A 48 -6.54 0.40 6.20
N LEU A 49 -5.37 0.91 5.86
CA LEU A 49 -4.55 1.68 6.78
C LEU A 49 -4.31 3.08 6.21
N SER A 50 -4.15 4.03 7.10
CA SER A 50 -3.77 5.40 6.75
C SER A 50 -2.78 5.95 7.74
N TYR A 51 -1.92 6.87 7.27
CA TYR A 51 -0.92 7.51 8.11
C TYR A 51 -0.73 8.96 7.70
N GLY A 52 -0.41 9.82 8.66
CA GLY A 52 -0.27 11.26 8.44
C GLY A 52 -1.61 12.02 8.48
N GLN A 53 -1.56 13.30 8.15
CA GLN A 53 -2.71 14.21 8.22
C GLN A 53 -2.69 15.21 7.06
N GLY A 54 -3.86 15.81 6.76
CA GLY A 54 -3.99 16.84 5.73
C GLY A 54 -3.55 16.34 4.35
N THR A 55 -2.79 17.17 3.63
CA THR A 55 -2.27 16.87 2.29
C THR A 55 -1.21 15.78 2.25
N ASP A 56 -0.59 15.47 3.40
CA ASP A 56 0.44 14.45 3.52
C ASP A 56 -0.11 13.10 4.00
N LYS A 57 -1.45 12.96 4.11
CA LYS A 57 -2.08 11.69 4.49
C LYS A 57 -1.95 10.67 3.38
N VAL A 58 -1.46 9.49 3.74
CA VAL A 58 -1.31 8.32 2.86
C VAL A 58 -2.37 7.28 3.22
N TYR A 59 -2.86 6.58 2.21
CA TYR A 59 -3.78 5.46 2.35
C TYR A 59 -3.18 4.22 1.68
N THR A 60 -3.39 3.05 2.27
CA THR A 60 -2.96 1.78 1.69
C THR A 60 -4.05 0.74 1.90
N ILE A 61 -4.30 -0.03 0.83
CA ILE A 61 -5.21 -1.17 0.86
C ILE A 61 -4.40 -2.44 0.60
N GLY A 62 -4.57 -3.45 1.44
CA GLY A 62 -4.05 -4.79 1.25
C GLY A 62 -5.19 -5.79 1.14
N LEU A 63 -5.04 -6.79 0.27
CA LEU A 63 -6.01 -7.87 0.09
C LEU A 63 -5.32 -9.22 0.27
N CYS A 64 -5.89 -10.06 1.13
CA CYS A 64 -5.58 -11.47 1.24
C CYS A 64 -6.67 -12.28 0.57
N THR A 65 -6.27 -13.27 -0.21
CA THR A 65 -7.17 -14.28 -0.72
C THR A 65 -7.52 -15.27 0.40
N GLY A 66 -8.75 -15.79 0.41
CA GLY A 66 -9.25 -16.64 1.49
C GLY A 66 -8.61 -18.04 1.58
N ASP A 67 -7.76 -18.41 0.62
CA ASP A 67 -6.98 -19.65 0.60
C ASP A 67 -5.65 -19.54 1.37
N GLN A 68 -5.21 -18.33 1.71
CA GLN A 68 -3.97 -18.07 2.45
C GLN A 68 -4.28 -17.82 3.93
N ASN A 69 -3.44 -18.35 4.82
CA ASN A 69 -3.53 -17.98 6.23
C ASN A 69 -3.05 -16.53 6.43
N GLN A 70 -3.45 -15.94 7.56
CA GLN A 70 -3.18 -14.53 7.85
C GLN A 70 -1.67 -14.20 7.83
N ASP A 71 -0.85 -15.06 8.42
CA ASP A 71 0.60 -14.84 8.54
C ASP A 71 1.30 -14.86 7.18
N ASP A 72 0.95 -15.83 6.33
CA ASP A 72 1.48 -15.94 4.97
C ASP A 72 1.05 -14.75 4.12
N CYS A 73 -0.20 -14.30 4.25
CA CYS A 73 -0.63 -13.10 3.57
C CYS A 73 0.10 -11.85 4.04
N LEU A 74 0.25 -11.65 5.37
CA LEU A 74 0.98 -10.52 5.92
C LEU A 74 2.44 -10.50 5.47
N ARG A 75 3.07 -11.67 5.39
CA ARG A 75 4.41 -11.83 4.81
C ARG A 75 4.45 -11.41 3.35
N CYS A 76 3.49 -11.84 2.53
CA CYS A 76 3.39 -11.43 1.13
C CYS A 76 3.20 -9.91 1.00
N LEU A 77 2.28 -9.32 1.76
CA LEU A 77 2.02 -7.88 1.74
C LEU A 77 3.27 -7.09 2.15
N ASN A 78 4.01 -7.53 3.18
CA ASN A 78 5.25 -6.86 3.58
C ASN A 78 6.30 -6.83 2.44
N VAL A 79 6.50 -7.96 1.74
CA VAL A 79 7.46 -8.04 0.63
C VAL A 79 7.14 -7.02 -0.48
N PHE A 80 5.86 -6.90 -0.87
CA PHE A 80 5.45 -5.94 -1.89
C PHE A 80 5.61 -4.48 -1.46
N LEU A 81 5.49 -4.19 -0.16
CA LEU A 81 5.54 -2.84 0.39
C LEU A 81 6.96 -2.39 0.77
N SER A 82 7.90 -3.32 0.94
CA SER A 82 9.32 -3.04 1.18
C SER A 82 10.15 -2.82 -0.10
N SER A 83 9.51 -2.89 -1.28
CA SER A 83 10.13 -2.73 -2.60
C SER A 83 10.05 -1.29 -3.09
#